data_AF-A0A381VT59-F1
#
_entry.id   AF-A0A381VT59-F1
#
_cell.length_a   1.000
_cell.length_b   1.000
_cell.length_c   1.000
_cell.angle_alpha   90.00
_cell.angle_beta   90.00
_cell.angle_gamma   90.00
#
_symmetry.space_group_name_H-M   'P 1'
#
loop_
_entity.id
_entity.type
_entity.pdbx_description
1 polymer ?
#
loop_
_entity_poly.entity_id
_entity_poly.type
_entity_poly.pdbx_seq_one_letter_code
_entity_poly.pdbx_strand_id
1 'polypeptide(L)'
;MFQDTLFKLYLICIISSITAQDYALRFDGNNDYILIPDHASLDLTETYTLEAWIFPESFTWLAGIISKYHTSAANGYMLRLTHQSPYTGL
;
A
#
# COMPACT_ATOMS: atom_id res chain seq x y z
N MET A 1 -6.13 4.04 47.72
CA MET A 1 -4.88 3.81 46.98
C MET A 1 -5.06 2.95 45.70
N PHE A 2 -6.23 2.34 45.44
CA PHE A 2 -6.45 1.50 44.23
C PHE A 2 -7.28 2.15 43.11
N GLN A 3 -7.91 3.31 43.33
CA GLN A 3 -8.70 3.98 42.27
C GLN A 3 -7.87 4.92 41.38
N ASP A 4 -6.77 5.48 41.88
CA ASP A 4 -5.97 6.46 41.14
C ASP A 4 -5.18 5.85 39.96
N THR A 5 -4.85 4.56 40.05
CA THR A 5 -4.11 3.84 39.00
C THR A 5 -5.01 3.39 37.85
N LEU A 6 -6.28 3.08 38.14
CA LEU A 6 -7.25 2.60 37.15
C LEU A 6 -7.72 3.74 36.22
N PHE A 7 -7.85 4.96 36.74
CA PHE A 7 -8.20 6.15 35.95
C PHE A 7 -7.04 6.59 35.02
N LYS A 8 -5.79 6.48 35.49
CA LYS A 8 -4.60 6.74 34.66
C LYS A 8 -4.43 5.73 33.52
N LEU A 9 -4.80 4.47 33.73
CA LEU A 9 -4.73 3.44 32.69
C LEU A 9 -5.83 3.62 31.62
N TYR A 10 -7.04 4.00 32.03
CA TYR A 10 -8.14 4.29 31.10
C TYR A 10 -7.85 5.54 30.25
N LEU A 11 -7.23 6.57 30.85
CA LEU A 11 -6.79 7.77 30.14
C LEU A 11 -5.68 7.46 29.12
N ILE A 12 -4.75 6.56 29.44
CA ILE A 12 -3.70 6.10 28.50
C ILE A 12 -4.29 5.27 27.34
N CYS A 13 -5.33 4.47 27.58
CA CYS A 13 -6.00 3.70 26.52
C CYS A 13 -6.80 4.57 25.54
N ILE A 14 -7.44 5.65 26.01
CA ILE A 14 -8.18 6.57 25.13
C ILE A 14 -7.23 7.39 24.23
N ILE A 15 -6.05 7.77 24.74
CA ILE A 15 -5.06 8.54 23.96
C ILE A 15 -4.34 7.64 22.93
N SER A 16 -4.12 6.35 23.26
CA SER A 16 -3.52 5.37 22.34
C SER A 16 -4.43 5.07 21.13
N SER A 17 -5.75 5.19 21.27
CA SER A 17 -6.71 4.97 20.17
C SER A 17 -6.97 6.20 19.30
N ILE A 18 -6.40 7.37 19.62
CA ILE A 18 -6.63 8.64 18.90
C ILE A 18 -5.61 8.90 17.78
N THR A 19 -4.60 8.03 17.60
CA THR A 19 -3.63 8.18 16.50
C THR A 19 -3.57 6.99 15.55
N ALA A 20 -4.60 6.13 15.56
CA ALA A 20 -4.95 5.38 14.36
C ALA A 20 -5.59 6.36 13.36
N GLN A 21 -4.80 7.32 12.90
CA GLN A 21 -5.21 8.16 11.81
C GLN A 21 -4.86 7.41 10.54
N ASP A 22 -5.92 7.05 9.82
CA ASP A 22 -5.86 6.40 8.51
C ASP A 22 -5.18 7.34 7.52
N TYR A 23 -3.85 7.37 7.54
CA TYR A 23 -3.06 8.14 6.60
C TYR A 23 -2.86 7.30 5.33
N ALA A 24 -3.48 7.74 4.25
CA ALA A 24 -3.16 7.29 2.90
C ALA A 24 -2.09 8.20 2.29
N LEU A 25 -1.23 7.64 1.43
CA LEU A 25 -0.33 8.43 0.60
C LEU A 25 -1.11 9.00 -0.57
N ARG A 26 -0.94 10.30 -0.81
CA ARG A 26 -1.51 10.98 -1.98
C ARG A 26 -0.39 11.24 -2.99
N PHE A 27 -0.58 10.73 -4.20
CA PHE A 27 0.34 10.90 -5.33
C PHE A 27 -0.26 11.97 -6.25
N ASP A 28 0.48 13.04 -6.53
CA ASP A 28 -0.03 14.19 -7.29
C ASP A 28 0.01 13.99 -8.82
N GLY A 29 0.61 12.88 -9.25
CA GLY A 29 0.76 12.50 -10.66
C GLY A 29 2.09 12.92 -11.29
N ASN A 30 2.96 13.64 -10.58
CA ASN A 30 4.28 14.06 -11.04
C ASN A 30 5.39 13.35 -10.25
N ASN A 31 6.08 12.39 -10.88
CA ASN A 31 7.30 11.78 -10.33
C ASN A 31 7.17 11.11 -8.94
N ASP A 32 5.94 10.90 -8.45
CA ASP A 32 5.71 10.30 -7.13
C ASP A 32 5.70 8.77 -7.20
N TYR A 33 6.53 8.15 -6.39
CA TYR A 33 6.53 6.72 -6.15
C TYR A 33 7.26 6.40 -4.85
N ILE A 34 6.95 5.26 -4.26
CA ILE A 34 7.77 4.68 -3.20
C ILE A 34 8.77 3.76 -3.86
N LEU A 35 10.06 4.02 -3.66
CA LEU A 35 11.12 3.15 -4.11
C LEU A 35 11.54 2.20 -2.99
N ILE A 36 11.39 0.90 -3.25
CA ILE A 36 11.98 -0.16 -2.43
C ILE A 36 13.14 -0.73 -3.25
N PRO A 37 14.40 -0.60 -2.78
CA PRO A 37 15.54 -1.20 -3.47
C PRO A 37 15.40 -2.73 -3.61
N ASP A 38 15.97 -3.28 -4.68
CA ASP A 38 15.95 -4.72 -4.90
C ASP A 38 16.63 -5.48 -3.75
N HIS A 39 16.04 -6.62 -3.39
CA HIS A 39 16.55 -7.45 -2.31
C HIS A 39 16.05 -8.89 -2.47
N ALA A 40 16.90 -9.86 -2.17
CA ALA A 40 16.60 -11.29 -2.32
C ALA A 40 15.38 -11.75 -1.51
N SER A 41 15.06 -11.07 -0.40
CA SER A 41 13.84 -11.38 0.38
C SER A 41 12.54 -10.99 -0.34
N LEU A 42 12.63 -10.19 -1.41
CA LEU A 42 11.51 -9.79 -2.28
C LEU A 42 11.52 -10.57 -3.61
N ASP A 43 12.42 -11.54 -3.76
CA ASP A 43 12.40 -12.54 -4.82
C ASP A 43 11.48 -13.69 -4.39
N LEU A 44 10.20 -13.39 -4.41
CA LEU A 44 9.18 -14.35 -4.01
C LEU A 44 9.04 -15.42 -5.09
N THR A 45 9.35 -16.67 -4.73
CA THR A 45 9.44 -17.83 -5.63
C THR A 45 8.25 -18.78 -5.55
N GLU A 46 7.44 -18.65 -4.50
CA GLU A 46 6.22 -19.47 -4.29
C GLU A 46 4.95 -18.66 -4.56
N THR A 47 3.78 -19.25 -4.33
CA THR A 47 2.49 -18.56 -4.51
C THR A 47 2.35 -17.34 -3.59
N TYR A 48 1.76 -16.27 -4.11
CA TYR A 48 1.62 -15.00 -3.38
C TYR A 48 0.35 -14.25 -3.76
N THR A 49 -0.05 -13.32 -2.90
CA THR A 49 -1.13 -12.37 -3.13
C THR A 49 -0.59 -10.96 -3.07
N LEU A 50 -1.04 -10.09 -3.98
CA LEU A 50 -0.86 -8.65 -3.91
C LEU A 50 -2.22 -7.98 -3.65
N GLU A 51 -2.28 -7.09 -2.67
CA GLU A 51 -3.47 -6.32 -2.36
C GLU A 51 -3.12 -4.87 -2.00
N ALA A 52 -4.01 -3.94 -2.37
CA ALA A 52 -3.86 -2.52 -2.05
C ALA A 52 -5.24 -1.85 -1.99
N TRP A 53 -5.38 -0.89 -1.08
CA TRP A 53 -6.50 0.04 -1.08
C TRP A 53 -6.09 1.29 -1.86
N ILE A 54 -6.83 1.60 -2.92
CA ILE A 54 -6.52 2.72 -3.81
C ILE A 54 -7.74 3.59 -4.05
N PHE A 55 -7.50 4.89 -4.26
CA PHE A 55 -8.49 5.84 -4.72
C PHE A 55 -7.91 6.61 -5.91
N PRO A 56 -8.02 6.08 -7.14
CA PRO A 56 -7.46 6.74 -8.32
C PRO A 56 -8.26 8.01 -8.66
N GLU A 57 -7.65 9.18 -8.51
CA GLU A 57 -8.23 10.46 -8.96
C GLU A 57 -8.23 10.55 -10.50
N SER A 58 -7.21 9.99 -11.18
CA SER A 58 -7.13 9.84 -12.63
C SER A 58 -6.02 8.85 -13.04
N PHE A 59 -6.06 8.30 -14.26
CA PHE A 59 -4.95 7.56 -14.88
C PHE A 59 -5.11 7.52 -16.41
N THR A 60 -4.00 7.51 -17.15
CA THR A 60 -4.01 7.58 -18.62
C THR A 60 -3.57 6.29 -19.29
N TRP A 61 -2.41 5.73 -18.97
CA TRP A 61 -1.94 4.44 -19.53
C TRP A 61 -1.00 3.71 -18.55
N LEU A 62 -1.37 2.47 -18.18
CA LEU A 62 -0.60 1.56 -17.31
C LEU A 62 -0.13 2.18 -15.98
N ALA A 63 -1.06 2.51 -15.08
CA ALA A 63 -0.73 3.07 -13.77
C ALA A 63 -0.39 1.97 -12.75
N GLY A 64 0.90 1.79 -12.46
CA GLY A 64 1.40 0.81 -11.50
C GLY A 64 0.98 1.13 -10.07
N ILE A 65 0.43 0.14 -9.37
CA ILE A 65 0.07 0.21 -7.95
C ILE A 65 1.16 -0.51 -7.13
N ILE A 66 1.50 -1.72 -7.56
CA ILE A 66 2.66 -2.49 -7.07
C ILE A 66 3.39 -2.99 -8.30
N SER A 67 4.71 -2.95 -8.32
CA SER A 67 5.50 -3.43 -9.47
C SER A 67 6.85 -3.97 -9.02
N LYS A 68 7.30 -5.04 -9.67
CA LYS A 68 8.67 -5.55 -9.66
C LYS A 68 8.83 -6.38 -10.93
N TYR A 69 9.67 -5.96 -11.87
CA TYR A 69 9.82 -6.68 -13.13
C TYR A 69 11.27 -6.98 -13.46
N HIS A 70 11.52 -8.06 -14.18
CA HIS A 70 12.86 -8.49 -14.51
C HIS A 70 12.97 -9.23 -15.85
N THR A 71 13.10 -8.46 -16.93
CA THR A 71 13.16 -8.94 -18.32
C THR A 71 13.82 -7.99 -19.30
N SER A 72 13.88 -8.39 -20.59
CA SER A 72 13.65 -7.51 -21.75
C SER A 72 12.18 -7.28 -22.21
N ALA A 73 11.15 -8.00 -21.71
CA ALA A 73 9.72 -7.70 -21.87
C ALA A 73 8.81 -7.64 -20.59
N ALA A 74 8.75 -8.60 -19.64
CA ALA A 74 8.36 -8.41 -18.19
C ALA A 74 8.51 -9.69 -17.30
N ASN A 75 9.05 -9.67 -16.05
CA ASN A 75 9.01 -10.83 -15.11
C ASN A 75 8.97 -10.43 -13.62
N GLY A 76 7.97 -10.85 -12.86
CA GLY A 76 7.82 -10.47 -11.46
C GLY A 76 6.62 -9.56 -11.28
N TYR A 77 6.33 -9.23 -10.03
CA TYR A 77 5.10 -8.58 -9.59
C TYR A 77 4.60 -7.44 -10.44
N MET A 78 3.29 -7.45 -10.69
CA MET A 78 2.57 -6.20 -10.93
C MET A 78 1.10 -6.30 -10.59
N LEU A 79 0.64 -5.28 -9.90
CA LEU A 79 -0.75 -4.86 -9.80
C LEU A 79 -0.82 -3.46 -10.42
N ARG A 80 -1.67 -3.25 -11.44
CA ARG A 80 -1.80 -1.95 -12.13
C ARG A 80 -3.22 -1.70 -12.63
N LEU A 81 -3.54 -0.44 -12.86
CA LEU A 81 -4.69 -0.03 -13.65
C LEU A 81 -4.35 -0.03 -15.14
N THR A 82 -5.30 -0.43 -15.99
CA THR A 82 -5.16 -0.35 -17.45
C THR A 82 -6.43 0.26 -18.06
N HIS A 83 -6.27 1.00 -19.16
CA HIS A 83 -7.41 1.57 -19.90
C HIS A 83 -7.95 0.62 -20.97
N GLN A 84 -7.38 -0.59 -21.11
CA GLN A 84 -7.73 -1.51 -22.18
C GLN A 84 -8.83 -2.47 -21.70
N SER A 85 -9.90 -2.57 -22.47
CA SER A 85 -10.99 -3.52 -22.23
C SER A 85 -10.50 -4.98 -22.32
N PRO A 86 -11.06 -5.92 -21.53
CA PRO A 86 -12.11 -5.70 -20.53
C PRO A 86 -11.54 -5.09 -19.26
N TYR A 87 -12.20 -4.05 -18.73
CA TYR A 87 -11.85 -3.39 -17.46
C TYR A 87 -11.99 -4.30 -16.23
N THR A 88 -12.14 -5.62 -16.43
CA THR A 88 -12.32 -6.67 -15.43
C THR A 88 -11.01 -7.01 -14.70
N GLY A 89 -10.09 -6.05 -14.64
CA GLY A 89 -8.85 -6.12 -13.86
C GLY A 89 -8.94 -5.37 -12.53
N LEU A 90 -10.16 -5.05 -12.11
CA LEU A 90 -10.61 -5.19 -10.72
C LEU A 90 -11.65 -6.32 -10.69
#